data_AF-A0A7Y5C2N6-F1
#
_entry.id   AF-A0A7Y5C2N6-F1
#
_cell.length_a   1.000
_cell.length_b   1.000
_cell.length_c   1.000
_cell.angle_alpha   90.00
_cell.angle_beta   90.00
_cell.angle_gamma   90.00
#
_symmetry.space_group_name_H-M   'P 1'
#
loop_
_entity.id
_entity.type
_entity.pdbx_description
1 polymer ?
#
loop_
_entity_poly.entity_id
_entity_poly.type
_entity_poly.pdbx_seq_one_letter_code
_entity_poly.pdbx_strand_id
1 'polypeptide(L)'
;MIKLSYPLLIIALVFSSLYCKAQDDDSDTKEKRKKIKSTTEKITPYELGKPSGERKTATTFNENGDETEVVKYTKEGTIKSKTTYKYNQKGKITEMIKTDGKNAVLEKEVNIYNDKGKLTDEKKYKGNSLTEHKTSTFNEDGRKILEITKDAKGTILSKLEFKYNTEGYKSERIEYDSKGKIKEKRTFEYKYR
;
A
#
# COMPACT_ATOMS: atom_id res chain seq x y z
N MET A 1 -36.53 -43.06 6.55
CA MET A 1 -36.76 -41.71 7.10
C MET A 1 -35.49 -40.89 6.96
N ILE A 2 -35.56 -39.83 6.16
CA ILE A 2 -34.46 -38.93 5.80
C ILE A 2 -34.28 -37.91 6.93
N LYS A 3 -33.05 -37.71 7.42
CA LYS A 3 -32.65 -36.46 8.04
C LYS A 3 -31.35 -35.98 7.39
N LEU A 4 -31.53 -35.05 6.45
CA LEU A 4 -30.49 -34.09 6.07
C LEU A 4 -30.16 -33.26 7.31
N SER A 5 -28.88 -33.07 7.60
CA SER A 5 -28.41 -31.95 8.40
C SER A 5 -27.11 -31.45 7.77
N TYR A 6 -27.18 -30.29 7.15
CA TYR A 6 -26.06 -29.59 6.53
C TYR A 6 -24.98 -29.23 7.57
N PRO A 7 -23.68 -29.27 7.21
CA PRO A 7 -22.66 -28.62 8.03
C PRO A 7 -22.74 -27.10 7.82
N LEU A 8 -22.80 -26.37 8.93
CA LEU A 8 -22.69 -24.92 9.01
C LEU A 8 -21.33 -24.49 8.43
N LEU A 9 -21.32 -23.95 7.22
CA LEU A 9 -20.14 -23.33 6.62
C LEU A 9 -19.93 -21.96 7.27
N ILE A 10 -19.16 -21.92 8.37
CA ILE A 10 -18.72 -20.65 8.97
C ILE A 10 -17.62 -20.07 8.07
N ILE A 11 -18.02 -19.24 7.10
CA ILE A 11 -17.07 -18.36 6.41
C ILE A 11 -16.79 -17.19 7.35
N ALA A 12 -15.82 -17.35 8.22
CA ALA A 12 -15.21 -16.25 8.96
C ALA A 12 -14.32 -15.46 7.99
N LEU A 13 -14.88 -14.45 7.32
CA LEU A 13 -14.11 -13.42 6.61
C LEU A 13 -13.39 -12.55 7.64
N VAL A 14 -12.22 -12.99 8.07
CA VAL A 14 -11.29 -12.18 8.87
C VAL A 14 -10.65 -11.17 7.92
N PHE A 15 -11.22 -9.97 7.83
CA PHE A 15 -10.56 -8.83 7.20
C PHE A 15 -9.46 -8.33 8.14
N SER A 16 -8.29 -8.98 8.09
CA SER A 16 -7.08 -8.49 8.74
C SER A 16 -6.44 -7.37 7.91
N SER A 17 -7.02 -6.17 7.92
CA SER A 17 -6.43 -5.02 7.23
C SER A 17 -5.46 -4.24 8.11
N LEU A 18 -4.26 -4.79 8.31
CA LEU A 18 -3.07 -4.02 8.66
C LEU A 18 -1.89 -4.48 7.80
N TYR A 19 -1.57 -3.61 6.84
CA TYR A 19 -0.40 -3.55 5.96
C TYR A 19 -0.36 -4.48 4.73
N CYS A 20 -0.27 -3.80 3.59
CA CYS A 20 0.04 -4.31 2.25
C CYS A 20 -1.12 -5.04 1.56
N LYS A 21 -1.92 -4.30 0.78
CA LYS A 21 -2.45 -4.65 -0.56
C LYS A 21 -3.64 -3.74 -0.92
N ALA A 22 -3.35 -2.53 -1.39
CA ALA A 22 -4.27 -1.84 -2.29
C ALA A 22 -4.20 -2.42 -3.73
N GLN A 23 -3.37 -3.46 -3.95
CA GLN A 23 -3.13 -4.06 -5.27
C GLN A 23 -3.69 -5.48 -5.44
N ASP A 24 -4.11 -6.16 -4.37
CA ASP A 24 -4.63 -7.53 -4.45
C ASP A 24 -6.01 -7.65 -3.75
N ASP A 25 -6.89 -6.68 -3.97
CA ASP A 25 -8.31 -6.92 -3.68
C ASP A 25 -8.87 -7.85 -4.75
N ASP A 26 -9.53 -8.93 -4.32
CA ASP A 26 -10.23 -9.83 -5.23
C ASP A 26 -11.32 -9.06 -6.00
N SER A 27 -11.40 -9.33 -7.31
CA SER A 27 -12.26 -8.63 -8.26
C SER A 27 -13.73 -8.62 -7.85
N ASP A 28 -14.23 -9.73 -7.28
CA ASP A 28 -15.60 -9.86 -6.78
C ASP A 28 -15.90 -8.90 -5.62
N THR A 29 -14.90 -8.65 -4.76
CA THR A 29 -15.04 -7.72 -3.63
C THR A 29 -15.11 -6.30 -4.15
N LYS A 30 -14.29 -5.95 -5.14
CA LYS A 30 -14.28 -4.61 -5.73
C LYS A 30 -15.59 -4.29 -6.45
N GLU A 31 -16.15 -5.22 -7.21
CA GLU A 31 -17.45 -5.03 -7.88
C GLU A 31 -18.60 -4.78 -6.89
N LYS A 32 -18.60 -5.46 -5.74
CA LYS A 32 -19.60 -5.20 -4.69
C LYS A 32 -19.46 -3.79 -4.12
N ARG A 33 -18.22 -3.30 -3.92
CA ARG A 33 -17.96 -1.96 -3.36
C ARG A 33 -18.39 -0.81 -4.28
N LYS A 34 -18.44 -1.01 -5.60
CA LYS A 34 -18.97 0.01 -6.53
C LYS A 34 -20.42 0.42 -6.23
N LYS A 35 -21.19 -0.45 -5.58
CA LYS A 35 -22.58 -0.21 -5.18
C LYS A 35 -22.71 0.34 -3.75
N ILE A 36 -21.60 0.52 -3.04
CA ILE A 36 -21.58 0.88 -1.62
C ILE A 36 -20.85 2.21 -1.47
N LYS A 37 -21.56 3.25 -1.03
CA LYS A 37 -20.95 4.55 -0.77
C LYS A 37 -20.00 4.52 0.42
N SER A 38 -20.39 3.81 1.49
CA SER A 38 -19.59 3.72 2.72
C SER A 38 -19.94 2.50 3.55
N THR A 39 -18.98 2.02 4.34
CA THR A 39 -19.17 0.99 5.37
C THR A 39 -18.78 1.52 6.75
N THR A 40 -19.33 0.90 7.79
CA THR A 40 -18.87 1.07 9.17
C THR A 40 -18.64 -0.31 9.77
N GLU A 41 -17.40 -0.59 10.13
CA GLU A 41 -17.00 -1.81 10.80
C GLU A 41 -16.83 -1.56 12.29
N LYS A 42 -17.34 -2.49 13.10
CA LYS A 42 -17.16 -2.52 14.54
C LYS A 42 -16.56 -3.85 14.94
N ILE A 43 -15.38 -3.80 15.55
CA ILE A 43 -14.66 -4.98 16.03
C ILE A 43 -14.65 -4.94 17.55
N THR A 44 -15.20 -5.98 18.17
CA THR A 44 -15.14 -6.18 19.62
C THR A 44 -14.14 -7.29 19.92
N PRO A 45 -12.85 -6.98 20.16
CA PRO A 45 -11.88 -8.00 20.58
C PRO A 45 -12.29 -8.65 21.90
N TYR A 46 -12.02 -9.95 22.02
CA TYR A 46 -12.19 -10.71 23.25
C TYR A 46 -10.82 -11.13 23.78
N GLU A 47 -10.52 -10.79 25.03
CA GLU A 47 -9.31 -11.19 25.74
C GLU A 47 -9.74 -12.04 26.94
N LEU A 48 -9.20 -13.25 27.06
CA LEU A 48 -9.58 -14.21 28.12
C LEU A 48 -11.11 -14.43 28.23
N GLY A 49 -11.79 -14.48 27.08
CA GLY A 49 -13.24 -14.72 27.01
C GLY A 49 -14.12 -13.51 27.37
N LYS A 50 -13.54 -12.32 27.59
CA LYS A 50 -14.29 -11.09 27.89
C LYS A 50 -14.06 -10.02 26.80
N PRO A 51 -15.06 -9.22 26.46
CA PRO A 51 -14.87 -8.12 25.51
C PRO A 51 -13.90 -7.08 26.07
N SER A 52 -12.89 -6.68 25.28
CA SER A 52 -11.80 -5.75 25.67
C SER A 52 -11.95 -4.33 25.07
N GLY A 53 -13.14 -4.05 24.54
CA GLY A 53 -13.56 -2.75 23.99
C GLY A 53 -14.16 -2.87 22.59
N GLU A 54 -14.52 -1.75 21.98
CA GLU A 54 -14.96 -1.67 20.58
C GLU A 54 -13.92 -0.85 19.78
N ARG A 55 -13.60 -1.31 18.57
CA ARG A 55 -12.87 -0.54 17.56
C ARG A 55 -13.83 -0.24 16.43
N LYS A 56 -13.98 1.04 16.08
CA LYS A 56 -14.83 1.47 14.98
C LYS A 56 -13.99 2.05 13.85
N THR A 57 -14.30 1.64 12.63
CA THR A 57 -13.72 2.16 11.40
C THR A 57 -14.85 2.49 10.43
N ALA A 58 -14.83 3.67 9.81
CA ALA A 58 -15.72 4.02 8.71
C ALA A 58 -14.90 4.18 7.43
N THR A 59 -15.37 3.62 6.32
CA THR A 59 -14.70 3.69 5.01
C THR A 59 -15.67 4.23 3.97
N THR A 60 -15.21 5.15 3.12
CA THR A 60 -15.97 5.70 1.98
C THR A 60 -15.32 5.24 0.68
N PHE A 61 -16.13 5.00 -0.34
CA PHE A 61 -15.68 4.52 -1.65
C PHE A 61 -16.07 5.48 -2.78
N ASN A 62 -15.31 5.50 -3.86
CA ASN A 62 -15.70 6.12 -5.13
C ASN A 62 -16.60 5.16 -5.95
N GLU A 63 -17.08 5.63 -7.10
CA GLU A 63 -17.91 4.83 -8.04
C GLU A 63 -17.17 3.62 -8.62
N ASN A 64 -15.84 3.63 -8.62
CA ASN A 64 -15.00 2.50 -9.02
C ASN A 64 -14.80 1.48 -7.89
N GLY A 65 -15.35 1.73 -6.70
CA GLY A 65 -15.22 0.87 -5.52
C GLY A 65 -13.85 0.97 -4.83
N ASP A 66 -13.06 2.01 -5.14
CA ASP A 66 -11.81 2.33 -4.46
C ASP A 66 -12.08 3.16 -3.19
N GLU A 67 -11.34 2.89 -2.13
CA GLU A 67 -11.42 3.64 -0.87
C GLU A 67 -10.98 5.09 -1.05
N THR A 68 -11.84 6.07 -0.76
CA THR A 68 -11.46 7.48 -0.80
C THR A 68 -11.14 8.04 0.58
N GLU A 69 -11.70 7.44 1.62
CA GLU A 69 -11.52 7.88 3.00
C GLU A 69 -11.68 6.72 3.99
N VAL A 70 -10.81 6.68 5.01
CA VAL A 70 -10.89 5.76 6.15
C VAL A 70 -10.76 6.55 7.44
N VAL A 71 -11.79 6.49 8.29
CA VAL A 71 -11.83 7.16 9.60
C VAL A 71 -11.79 6.10 10.69
N LYS A 72 -10.79 6.20 11.57
CA LYS A 72 -10.67 5.36 12.77
C LYS A 72 -11.08 6.16 13.99
N TYR A 73 -11.84 5.54 14.89
CA TYR A 73 -12.33 6.20 16.11
C TYR A 73 -11.61 5.69 17.36
N THR A 74 -11.59 6.50 18.41
CA THR A 74 -11.20 6.09 19.76
C THR A 74 -12.32 5.27 20.41
N LYS A 75 -12.08 4.71 21.61
CA LYS A 75 -13.11 3.96 22.36
C LYS A 75 -14.27 4.87 22.77
N GLU A 76 -13.99 6.17 22.94
CA GLU A 76 -14.95 7.23 23.30
C GLU A 76 -15.71 7.76 22.08
N GLY A 77 -15.48 7.21 20.88
CA GLY A 77 -16.17 7.58 19.65
C GLY A 77 -15.66 8.85 18.97
N THR A 78 -14.58 9.46 19.47
CA THR A 78 -13.92 10.60 18.80
C THR A 78 -13.03 10.13 17.66
N ILE A 79 -12.73 11.00 16.68
CA ILE A 79 -11.84 10.63 15.57
C ILE A 79 -10.42 10.47 16.11
N LYS A 80 -9.85 9.28 15.92
CA LYS A 80 -8.44 8.99 16.20
C LYS A 80 -7.55 9.41 15.03
N SER A 81 -7.95 9.04 13.82
CA SER A 81 -7.24 9.38 12.59
C SER A 81 -8.15 9.30 11.39
N LYS A 82 -7.84 10.09 10.37
CA LYS A 82 -8.50 10.05 9.07
C LYS A 82 -7.43 9.87 7.98
N THR A 83 -7.64 8.93 7.07
CA THR A 83 -6.79 8.74 5.90
C THR A 83 -7.61 8.98 4.64
N THR A 84 -7.11 9.81 3.71
CA THR A 84 -7.75 10.07 2.42
C THR A 84 -6.86 9.64 1.27
N TYR A 85 -7.46 9.20 0.17
CA TYR A 85 -6.75 8.73 -1.02
C TYR A 85 -7.24 9.45 -2.27
N LYS A 86 -6.31 9.76 -3.18
CA LYS A 86 -6.60 10.20 -4.55
C LYS A 86 -6.04 9.22 -5.54
N TYR A 87 -6.72 9.09 -6.68
CA TYR A 87 -6.39 8.12 -7.72
C TYR A 87 -6.24 8.80 -9.07
N ASN A 88 -5.36 8.27 -9.92
CA ASN A 88 -5.38 8.58 -11.34
C ASN A 88 -6.47 7.79 -12.08
N GLN A 89 -6.65 8.07 -13.37
CA GLN A 89 -7.63 7.40 -14.23
C GLN A 89 -7.43 5.88 -14.36
N LYS A 90 -6.23 5.37 -14.06
CA LYS A 90 -5.90 3.93 -14.04
C LYS A 90 -6.15 3.28 -12.67
N GLY A 91 -6.80 4.00 -11.75
CA GLY A 91 -7.11 3.51 -10.41
C GLY A 91 -5.88 3.37 -9.50
N LYS A 92 -4.78 4.07 -9.78
CA LYS A 92 -3.56 4.04 -8.92
C LYS A 92 -3.52 5.23 -7.99
N ILE A 93 -3.12 5.01 -6.74
CA ILE A 93 -3.06 6.06 -5.70
C ILE A 93 -1.99 7.09 -6.07
N THR A 94 -2.39 8.33 -6.32
CA THR A 94 -1.48 9.46 -6.58
C THR A 94 -1.18 10.25 -5.32
N GLU A 95 -2.06 10.20 -4.32
CA GLU A 95 -1.86 10.87 -3.03
C GLU A 95 -2.52 10.07 -1.91
N MET A 96 -1.83 9.95 -0.78
CA MET A 96 -2.38 9.49 0.50
C MET A 96 -2.06 10.54 1.56
N ILE A 97 -3.04 10.92 2.36
CA ILE A 97 -2.85 11.83 3.49
C ILE A 97 -3.51 11.21 4.71
N LYS A 98 -2.76 11.10 5.81
CA LYS A 98 -3.26 10.68 7.11
C LYS A 98 -3.17 11.82 8.10
N THR A 99 -4.27 12.16 8.74
CA THR A 99 -4.36 13.16 9.79
C THR A 99 -4.77 12.56 11.13
N ASP A 100 -4.49 13.27 12.22
CA ASP A 100 -5.09 12.98 13.52
C ASP A 100 -6.54 13.49 13.61
N GLY A 101 -7.17 13.32 14.79
CA GLY A 101 -8.52 13.81 15.08
C GLY A 101 -8.67 15.34 15.10
N LYS A 102 -7.57 16.10 15.05
CA LYS A 102 -7.55 17.56 14.96
C LYS A 102 -7.15 18.05 13.57
N ASN A 103 -7.13 17.14 12.58
CA ASN A 103 -6.72 17.39 11.20
C ASN A 103 -5.24 17.76 10.99
N ALA A 104 -4.38 17.54 11.99
CA ALA A 104 -2.94 17.68 11.78
C ALA A 104 -2.42 16.54 10.91
N VAL A 105 -1.66 16.84 9.86
CA VAL A 105 -1.05 15.82 9.00
C VAL A 105 -0.03 15.04 9.81
N LEU A 106 -0.17 13.72 9.80
CA LEU A 106 0.75 12.77 10.42
C LEU A 106 1.68 12.16 9.37
N GLU A 107 1.10 11.73 8.26
CA GLU A 107 1.81 11.10 7.14
C GLU A 107 1.19 11.60 5.83
N LYS A 108 2.03 11.81 4.82
CA LYS A 108 1.60 12.07 3.44
C LYS A 108 2.49 11.30 2.47
N GLU A 109 1.89 10.81 1.40
CA GLU A 109 2.58 10.17 0.28
C GLU A 109 2.07 10.76 -1.04
N VAL A 110 2.98 11.05 -1.97
CA VAL A 110 2.65 11.54 -3.32
C VAL A 110 3.37 10.67 -4.34
N ASN A 111 2.61 10.16 -5.32
CA ASN A 111 3.06 9.17 -6.28
C ASN A 111 2.81 9.63 -7.72
N ILE A 112 3.81 9.46 -8.58
CA ILE A 112 3.73 9.72 -10.01
C ILE A 112 4.03 8.44 -10.78
N TYR A 113 3.22 8.16 -11.79
CA TYR A 113 3.33 6.98 -12.63
C TYR A 113 3.56 7.39 -14.08
N ASN A 114 4.33 6.58 -14.82
CA ASN A 114 4.42 6.72 -16.27
C ASN A 114 3.19 6.13 -16.99
N ASP A 115 3.16 6.24 -18.32
CA ASP A 115 2.05 5.76 -19.15
C ASP A 115 1.87 4.24 -19.12
N LYS A 116 2.92 3.48 -18.81
CA LYS A 116 2.84 2.03 -18.56
C LYS A 116 2.34 1.71 -17.13
N GLY A 117 1.98 2.73 -16.36
CA GLY A 117 1.50 2.62 -14.99
C GLY A 117 2.59 2.24 -13.98
N LYS A 118 3.88 2.38 -14.30
CA LYS A 118 4.98 2.10 -13.37
C LYS A 118 5.25 3.34 -12.51
N LEU A 119 5.48 3.15 -11.21
CA LEU A 119 5.78 4.22 -10.26
C LEU A 119 7.17 4.80 -10.56
N THR A 120 7.24 6.06 -10.95
CA THR A 120 8.49 6.75 -11.33
C THR A 120 8.98 7.73 -10.26
N ASP A 121 8.06 8.28 -9.45
CA ASP A 121 8.36 9.21 -8.36
C ASP A 121 7.48 8.86 -7.15
N GLU A 122 8.08 8.75 -5.97
CA GLU A 122 7.41 8.56 -4.68
C GLU A 122 8.03 9.54 -3.68
N LYS A 123 7.18 10.35 -3.04
CA LYS A 123 7.58 11.25 -1.95
C LYS A 123 6.81 10.93 -0.69
N LYS A 124 7.51 10.69 0.41
CA LYS A 124 6.93 10.43 1.73
C LYS A 124 7.25 11.56 2.69
N TYR A 125 6.26 11.91 3.50
CA TYR A 125 6.32 13.01 4.44
C TYR A 125 5.88 12.53 5.83
N LYS A 126 6.56 13.04 6.86
CA LYS A 126 6.09 12.99 8.24
C LYS A 126 5.58 14.38 8.62
N GLY A 127 4.28 14.48 8.82
CA GLY A 127 3.58 15.76 8.75
C GLY A 127 3.80 16.42 7.40
N ASN A 128 4.29 17.66 7.42
CA ASN A 128 4.61 18.41 6.19
C ASN A 128 6.09 18.30 5.79
N SER A 129 6.90 17.57 6.54
CA SER A 129 8.35 17.45 6.28
C SER A 129 8.61 16.25 5.39
N LEU A 130 9.21 16.48 4.22
CA LEU A 130 9.69 15.42 3.33
C LEU A 130 10.71 14.57 4.09
N THR A 131 10.56 13.25 4.06
CA THR A 131 11.48 12.30 4.70
C THR A 131 12.18 11.43 3.69
N GLU A 132 11.52 11.10 2.58
CA GLU A 132 12.06 10.24 1.53
C GLU A 132 11.55 10.70 0.17
N HIS A 133 12.47 10.83 -0.79
CA HIS A 133 12.15 11.02 -2.21
C HIS A 133 12.80 9.90 -3.02
N LYS A 134 11.98 9.02 -3.58
CA LYS A 134 12.41 7.88 -4.37
C LYS A 134 12.04 8.09 -5.84
N THR A 135 12.99 7.85 -6.71
CA THR A 135 12.81 7.88 -8.17
C THR A 135 13.17 6.52 -8.77
N SER A 136 12.42 6.08 -9.77
CA SER A 136 12.64 4.80 -10.45
C SER A 136 12.65 4.98 -11.96
N THR A 137 13.65 4.38 -12.61
CA THR A 137 13.77 4.33 -14.08
C THR A 137 13.53 2.91 -14.57
N PHE A 138 12.92 2.78 -15.73
CA PHE A 138 12.55 1.50 -16.33
C PHE A 138 13.08 1.43 -17.76
N ASN A 139 13.43 0.23 -18.21
CA ASN A 139 13.77 -0.03 -19.61
C ASN A 139 12.49 -0.13 -20.49
N GLU A 140 12.67 -0.37 -21.78
CA GLU A 140 11.57 -0.47 -22.75
C GLU A 140 10.58 -1.59 -22.43
N ASP A 141 11.06 -2.71 -21.88
CA ASP A 141 10.22 -3.82 -21.41
C ASP A 141 9.44 -3.49 -20.12
N GLY A 142 9.67 -2.31 -19.52
CA GLY A 142 9.03 -1.89 -18.27
C GLY A 142 9.64 -2.54 -17.03
N ARG A 143 10.85 -3.08 -17.12
CA ARG A 143 11.65 -3.59 -15.99
C ARG A 143 12.44 -2.46 -15.35
N LYS A 144 12.49 -2.40 -14.02
CA LYS A 144 13.19 -1.35 -13.28
C LYS A 144 14.69 -1.52 -13.42
N ILE A 145 15.41 -0.50 -13.89
CA ILE A 145 16.87 -0.54 -14.09
C ILE A 145 17.64 0.34 -13.11
N LEU A 146 16.99 1.35 -12.52
CA LEU A 146 17.60 2.26 -11.56
C LEU A 146 16.57 2.67 -10.51
N GLU A 147 16.99 2.75 -9.26
CA GLU A 147 16.26 3.38 -8.16
C GLU A 147 17.20 4.28 -7.39
N ILE A 148 16.77 5.52 -7.12
CA ILE A 148 17.52 6.46 -6.28
C ILE A 148 16.59 6.96 -5.20
N THR A 149 17.03 6.84 -3.95
CA THR A 149 16.35 7.37 -2.77
C THR A 149 17.18 8.49 -2.17
N LYS A 150 16.54 9.64 -1.95
CA LYS A 150 17.14 10.85 -1.38
C LYS A 150 16.41 11.29 -0.11
N ASP A 151 17.12 12.01 0.74
CA ASP A 151 16.54 12.73 1.87
C ASP A 151 15.89 14.05 1.41
N ALA A 152 15.38 14.82 2.38
CA ALA A 152 14.76 16.13 2.14
C ALA A 152 15.69 17.18 1.51
N LYS A 153 17.01 17.05 1.73
CA LYS A 153 18.04 17.96 1.22
C LYS A 153 18.56 17.54 -0.16
N GLY A 154 18.07 16.42 -0.68
CA GLY A 154 18.53 15.83 -1.94
C GLY A 154 19.77 14.95 -1.79
N THR A 155 20.23 14.68 -0.57
CA THR A 155 21.36 13.77 -0.31
C THR A 155 20.93 12.35 -0.69
N ILE A 156 21.76 11.66 -1.47
CA ILE A 156 21.50 10.26 -1.86
C ILE A 156 21.67 9.37 -0.62
N LEU A 157 20.59 8.71 -0.22
CA LEU A 157 20.56 7.70 0.84
C LEU A 157 20.86 6.31 0.29
N SER A 158 20.36 6.03 -0.92
CA SER A 158 20.57 4.75 -1.61
C SER A 158 20.49 4.95 -3.12
N LYS A 159 21.32 4.22 -3.86
CA LYS A 159 21.21 4.05 -5.30
C LYS A 159 21.29 2.55 -5.61
N LEU A 160 20.34 2.04 -6.38
CA LEU A 160 20.27 0.65 -6.82
C LEU A 160 20.25 0.58 -8.35
N GLU A 161 21.12 -0.23 -8.92
CA GLU A 161 21.10 -0.58 -10.36
C GLU A 161 20.71 -2.05 -10.53
N PHE A 162 19.93 -2.33 -11.57
CA PHE A 162 19.45 -3.67 -11.88
C PHE A 162 19.77 -4.03 -13.33
N LYS A 163 20.22 -5.27 -13.53
CA LYS A 163 20.41 -5.86 -14.86
C LYS A 163 19.58 -7.11 -15.01
N TYR A 164 19.32 -7.48 -16.25
CA TYR A 164 18.51 -8.61 -16.63
C TYR A 164 19.25 -9.46 -17.66
N ASN A 165 19.02 -10.77 -17.64
CA ASN A 165 19.52 -11.67 -18.69
C ASN A 165 18.62 -11.58 -19.94
N THR A 166 18.97 -12.34 -20.98
CA THR A 166 18.25 -12.35 -22.27
C THR A 166 16.77 -12.76 -22.14
N GLU A 167 16.48 -13.67 -21.21
CA GLU A 167 15.11 -14.10 -20.88
C GLU A 167 14.34 -13.07 -20.02
N GLY A 168 15.02 -12.00 -19.59
CA GLY A 168 14.43 -10.93 -18.81
C GLY A 168 14.28 -11.20 -17.31
N TYR A 169 14.94 -12.23 -16.80
CA TYR A 169 15.13 -12.45 -15.36
C TYR A 169 16.23 -11.55 -14.82
N LYS A 170 16.11 -11.09 -13.57
CA LYS A 170 17.10 -10.21 -12.95
C LYS A 170 18.43 -10.95 -12.81
N SER A 171 19.48 -10.50 -13.49
CA SER A 171 20.82 -11.10 -13.45
C SER A 171 21.73 -10.41 -12.43
N GLU A 172 21.58 -9.10 -12.20
CA GLU A 172 22.36 -8.37 -11.21
C GLU A 172 21.52 -7.35 -10.43
N ARG A 173 21.91 -7.11 -9.17
CA ARG A 173 21.51 -5.94 -8.36
C ARG A 173 22.77 -5.35 -7.74
N ILE A 174 23.03 -4.07 -7.98
CA ILE A 174 24.16 -3.34 -7.41
C ILE A 174 23.61 -2.24 -6.51
N GLU A 175 24.07 -2.18 -5.26
CA GLU A 175 23.77 -1.13 -4.30
C GLU A 175 25.00 -0.27 -4.08
N TYR A 176 24.81 1.05 -4.17
CA TYR A 176 25.86 2.03 -3.94
C TYR A 176 25.62 2.76 -2.61
N ASP A 177 26.70 3.10 -1.93
CA ASP A 177 26.67 4.01 -0.79
C ASP A 177 26.46 5.47 -1.22
N SER A 178 26.35 6.38 -0.24
CA SER A 178 26.15 7.81 -0.47
C SER A 178 27.33 8.51 -1.17
N LYS A 179 28.50 7.86 -1.27
CA LYS A 179 29.68 8.34 -2.00
C LYS A 179 29.78 7.74 -3.41
N GLY A 180 28.79 6.95 -3.82
CA GLY A 180 28.76 6.29 -5.12
C GLY A 180 29.67 5.06 -5.22
N LYS A 181 30.18 4.53 -4.09
CA LYS A 181 30.94 3.28 -4.08
C LYS A 181 30.00 2.09 -3.98
N ILE A 182 30.34 0.98 -4.63
CA ILE A 182 29.57 -0.25 -4.51
C ILE A 182 29.65 -0.74 -3.06
N LYS A 183 28.49 -0.78 -2.41
CA LYS A 183 28.29 -1.36 -1.09
C LYS A 183 28.00 -2.85 -1.19
N GLU A 184 27.22 -3.26 -2.18
CA GLU A 184 26.85 -4.65 -2.39
C GLU A 184 26.60 -4.92 -3.89
N LYS A 185 27.08 -6.06 -4.39
CA LYS A 185 26.68 -6.61 -5.69
C LYS A 185 26.11 -8.02 -5.46
N ARG A 186 24.91 -8.26 -5.97
CA ARG A 186 24.28 -9.59 -6.00
C ARG A 186 24.11 -10.01 -7.45
N THR A 187 24.55 -11.22 -7.76
CA THR A 187 24.38 -11.86 -9.06
C THR A 187 23.44 -13.05 -8.91
N PHE A 188 22.60 -13.29 -9.91
CA PHE A 188 21.62 -14.37 -9.91
C PHE A 188 21.84 -15.25 -11.14
N GLU A 189 21.94 -16.56 -10.91
CA GLU A 189 22.06 -17.58 -11.95
C GLU A 189 20.85 -18.49 -11.91
N TYR A 190 20.32 -18.83 -13.08
CA TYR A 190 19.09 -19.60 -13.23
C TYR A 190 19.40 -20.88 -14.02
N LYS A 191 18.95 -22.01 -13.47
CA LYS A 191 18.93 -23.29 -14.17
C LYS A 191 17.49 -23.57 -14.59
N TYR A 192 17.29 -23.76 -15.88
CA TYR A 192 15.99 -24.06 -16.46
C TYR A 192 15.78 -25.58 -16.45
N ARG A 193 14.52 -25.99 -16.40
CA ARG A 193 14.13 -27.40 -16.50
C ARG A 193 14.14 -27.86 -17.96
#